data_AF-A0A3Q3G6L6-F1
#
_entry.id   AF-A0A3Q3G6L6-F1
#
_cell.length_a   1.000
_cell.length_b   1.000
_cell.length_c   1.000
_cell.angle_alpha   90.00
_cell.angle_beta   90.00
_cell.angle_gamma   90.00
#
_symmetry.space_group_name_H-M   'P 1'
#
loop_
_entity.id
_entity.type
_entity.pdbx_description
1 polymer ?
#
loop_
_entity_poly.entity_id
_entity_poly.type
_entity_poly.pdbx_seq_one_letter_code
_entity_poly.pdbx_strand_id
1 'polypeptide(L)'
;MDCMSCVISQCPPGWLANGRSCYIVRRTGLTWREAQLSCRHLAAGSHLADLKTSENQFFIFSHLLSQNNLLLLWTGLNDKQTKTF
;
A
#
# COMPACT_ATOMS: atom_id res chain seq x y z
N MET A 1 -32.19 -14.00 0.51
CA MET A 1 -31.25 -15.00 -0.03
C MET A 1 -30.48 -14.41 -1.21
N ASP A 2 -29.32 -13.78 -1.10
CA ASP A 2 -28.73 -12.82 -0.17
C ASP A 2 -27.50 -12.25 -0.89
N CYS A 3 -27.39 -10.93 -1.01
CA CYS A 3 -26.10 -10.25 -1.24
C CYS A 3 -26.23 -8.74 -1.00
N MET A 4 -26.71 -8.32 0.18
CA MET A 4 -26.68 -6.89 0.55
C MET A 4 -25.44 -6.60 1.40
N SER A 5 -24.37 -6.27 0.68
CA SER A 5 -23.14 -5.62 1.13
C SER A 5 -22.16 -6.47 1.94
N CYS A 6 -21.37 -7.26 1.21
CA CYS A 6 -19.97 -7.43 1.57
C CYS A 6 -19.37 -6.04 1.87
N VAL A 7 -19.02 -5.76 3.13
CA VAL A 7 -18.27 -4.57 3.54
C VAL A 7 -16.78 -4.73 3.14
N ILE A 8 -16.55 -5.17 1.91
CA ILE A 8 -15.22 -5.21 1.30
C ILE A 8 -15.00 -3.80 0.76
N SER A 9 -13.99 -3.09 1.28
CA SER A 9 -13.52 -1.87 0.62
C SER A 9 -13.21 -2.23 -0.84
N GLN A 10 -13.97 -1.68 -1.79
CA GLN A 10 -13.74 -1.93 -3.21
C GLN A 10 -12.46 -1.19 -3.57
N CYS A 11 -11.33 -1.88 -3.47
CA CYS A 11 -10.07 -1.36 -3.94
C CYS A 11 -10.12 -1.16 -5.45
N PRO A 12 -9.43 -0.14 -6.00
CA PRO A 12 -9.38 0.03 -7.44
C PRO A 12 -8.82 -1.22 -8.13
N PRO A 13 -9.14 -1.46 -9.42
CA PRO A 13 -8.62 -2.61 -10.14
C PRO A 13 -7.10 -2.74 -10.04
N GLY A 14 -6.61 -3.94 -9.72
CA GLY A 14 -5.18 -4.22 -9.58
C GLY A 14 -4.57 -3.88 -8.21
N TRP A 15 -5.38 -3.44 -7.24
CA TRP A 15 -4.96 -3.22 -5.86
C TRP A 15 -5.32 -4.42 -4.98
N LEU A 16 -4.47 -4.69 -3.98
CA LEU A 16 -4.65 -5.70 -2.95
C LEU A 16 -5.46 -5.10 -1.80
N ALA A 17 -6.54 -5.78 -1.40
CA ALA A 17 -7.36 -5.37 -0.27
C ALA A 17 -6.91 -6.08 1.02
N ASN A 18 -6.72 -5.31 2.09
CA ASN A 18 -6.64 -5.82 3.46
C ASN A 18 -7.48 -4.93 4.38
N GLY A 19 -8.64 -5.43 4.80
CA GLY A 19 -9.62 -4.68 5.59
C GLY A 19 -10.11 -3.42 4.87
N ARG A 20 -9.74 -2.25 5.40
CA ARG A 20 -10.07 -0.92 4.83
C ARG A 20 -8.95 -0.29 4.00
N SER A 21 -7.83 -1.00 3.84
CA SER A 21 -6.65 -0.50 3.16
C SER A 21 -6.48 -1.18 1.81
N CYS A 22 -6.02 -0.41 0.83
CA CYS A 22 -5.71 -0.87 -0.52
C CYS A 22 -4.21 -0.67 -0.77
N TYR A 23 -3.55 -1.70 -1.31
CA TYR A 23 -2.11 -1.68 -1.59
C TYR A 23 -1.81 -2.00 -3.05
N ILE A 24 -0.78 -1.36 -3.60
CA ILE A 24 -0.25 -1.73 -4.91
C ILE A 24 1.27 -1.67 -4.87
N VAL A 25 1.91 -2.65 -5.50
CA VAL A 25 3.37 -2.72 -5.59
C VAL A 25 3.81 -2.19 -6.94
N ARG A 26 4.63 -1.12 -6.93
CA ARG A 26 5.30 -0.60 -8.14
C ARG A 26 6.77 -0.95 -8.08
N ARG A 27 7.31 -1.46 -9.19
CA ARG A 27 8.69 -1.95 -9.30
C ARG A 27 9.63 -1.00 -10.02
N THR A 28 9.13 0.17 -10.39
CA THR A 28 9.95 1.19 -11.04
C THR A 28 11.03 1.64 -10.06
N GLY A 29 12.29 1.54 -10.47
CA GLY A 29 13.42 2.02 -9.68
C GLY A 29 13.35 3.54 -9.57
N LEU A 30 12.91 4.03 -8.41
CA LEU A 30 12.71 5.45 -8.11
C LEU A 30 13.43 5.79 -6.80
N THR A 31 13.83 7.05 -6.65
CA THR A 31 14.17 7.58 -5.32
C THR A 31 12.94 7.56 -4.42
N TRP A 32 13.13 7.56 -3.09
CA TRP A 32 12.01 7.60 -2.14
C TRP A 32 11.05 8.76 -2.42
N ARG A 33 11.59 9.94 -2.76
CA ARG A 33 10.80 11.15 -3.07
C ARG A 33 9.96 10.97 -4.33
N GLU A 34 10.54 10.44 -5.39
CA GLU A 34 9.82 10.17 -6.65
C GLU A 34 8.77 9.07 -6.46
N ALA A 35 9.08 8.03 -5.68
CA ALA A 35 8.12 6.97 -5.35
C ALA A 35 6.91 7.54 -4.59
N GLN A 36 7.14 8.43 -3.60
CA GLN A 36 6.07 9.10 -2.87
C GLN A 36 5.18 9.95 -3.78
N LEU A 37 5.77 10.71 -4.72
CA LEU A 37 5.02 11.49 -5.69
C LEU A 37 4.24 10.59 -6.65
N SER A 38 4.90 9.57 -7.20
CA SER A 38 4.27 8.58 -8.09
C SER A 38 3.07 7.92 -7.44
N CYS A 39 3.21 7.45 -6.19
CA CYS A 39 2.10 6.86 -5.45
C CYS A 39 0.91 7.82 -5.31
N ARG A 40 1.13 9.10 -5.00
CA ARG A 40 0.05 10.11 -4.90
C ARG A 40 -0.76 10.31 -6.17
N HIS A 41 -0.21 9.94 -7.33
CA HIS A 41 -0.89 10.04 -8.61
C HIS A 41 -1.62 8.75 -9.03
N LEU A 42 -1.46 7.63 -8.31
CA LEU A 42 -2.07 6.35 -8.68
C LEU A 42 -3.58 6.29 -8.38
N ALA A 43 -4.00 6.89 -7.27
CA ALA A 43 -5.39 6.97 -6.84
C ALA A 43 -5.58 8.14 -5.88
N ALA A 44 -6.80 8.66 -5.78
CA ALA A 44 -7.13 9.70 -4.81
C ALA A 44 -6.80 9.24 -3.38
N GLY A 45 -6.04 10.05 -2.65
CA GLY A 45 -5.64 9.76 -1.27
C GLY A 45 -4.54 8.70 -1.10
N SER A 46 -4.00 8.14 -2.19
CA SER A 46 -2.91 7.17 -2.09
C SER A 46 -1.54 7.82 -1.84
N HIS A 47 -0.63 7.05 -1.24
CA HIS A 47 0.75 7.44 -0.91
C HIS A 47 1.58 6.17 -0.68
N LEU A 48 2.89 6.30 -0.42
CA LEU A 48 3.70 5.14 -0.02
C LEU A 48 3.08 4.46 1.20
N ALA A 49 3.06 3.13 1.20
CA ALA A 49 2.34 2.35 2.20
C ALA A 49 2.81 2.66 3.62
N ASP A 50 1.85 3.01 4.47
CA ASP A 50 2.07 3.22 5.90
C ASP A 50 1.71 1.93 6.66
N LEU A 51 2.73 1.15 6.99
CA LEU A 51 2.57 -0.19 7.56
C LEU A 51 2.61 -0.13 9.09
N LYS A 52 1.65 0.60 9.69
CA LYS A 52 1.60 0.86 11.14
C LYS A 52 1.40 -0.37 12.02
N THR A 53 0.75 -1.40 11.50
CA THR A 53 0.36 -2.59 12.27
C THR A 53 1.11 -3.83 11.80
N SER A 54 1.36 -4.76 12.71
CA SER A 54 1.95 -6.07 12.39
C SER A 54 1.09 -6.84 11.38
N GLU A 55 -0.23 -6.69 11.44
CA GLU A 55 -1.17 -7.27 10.47
C GLU A 55 -0.91 -6.77 9.04
N ASN A 56 -0.83 -5.45 8.84
CA ASN A 56 -0.57 -4.87 7.53
C ASN A 56 0.82 -5.24 7.01
N GLN A 57 1.82 -5.26 7.89
CA GLN A 57 3.17 -5.70 7.56
C GLN A 57 3.16 -7.16 7.10
N PHE A 58 2.59 -8.06 7.89
CA PHE A 58 2.54 -9.49 7.60
C PHE A 58 1.79 -9.77 6.29
N PHE A 59 0.67 -9.09 6.04
CA PHE A 59 -0.08 -9.21 4.79
C PHE A 59 0.79 -8.89 3.56
N ILE A 60 1.49 -7.75 3.58
CA ILE A 60 2.35 -7.33 2.47
C ILE A 60 3.56 -8.24 2.32
N PHE A 61 4.24 -8.61 3.41
CA PHE A 61 5.37 -9.53 3.35
C PHE A 61 4.98 -10.90 2.80
N SER A 62 3.86 -11.46 3.27
CA SER A 62 3.33 -12.73 2.76
C SER A 62 3.02 -12.67 1.27
N HIS A 63 2.41 -11.58 0.81
CA HIS A 63 2.14 -11.36 -0.61
C HIS A 63 3.42 -11.20 -1.45
N LEU A 64 4.45 -10.53 -0.93
CA LEU A 64 5.72 -10.37 -1.66
C LEU A 64 6.49 -11.69 -1.77
N LEU A 65 6.53 -12.48 -0.69
CA LEU A 65 7.11 -13.83 -0.67
C LEU A 65 6.40 -14.77 -1.64
N SER A 66 5.06 -14.82 -1.52
CA SER A 66 4.08 -14.97 -2.60
C SER A 66 4.58 -15.12 -4.03
N GLN A 67 5.11 -14.00 -4.47
CA GLN A 67 5.35 -13.69 -5.87
C GLN A 67 6.84 -13.80 -6.21
N ASN A 68 7.66 -14.38 -5.32
CA ASN A 68 9.13 -14.35 -5.38
C ASN A 68 9.69 -12.93 -5.56
N ASN A 69 9.05 -11.95 -4.92
CA ASN A 69 9.39 -10.53 -5.02
C ASN A 69 10.25 -10.07 -3.85
N LEU A 70 11.48 -10.57 -3.77
CA LEU A 70 12.45 -10.17 -2.73
C LEU A 70 13.13 -8.83 -3.08
N LEU A 71 12.37 -7.84 -3.54
CA LEU A 71 12.86 -6.51 -3.85
C LEU A 71 12.88 -5.63 -2.59
N LEU A 72 13.91 -4.79 -2.48
CA LEU A 72 13.90 -3.66 -1.55
C LEU A 72 12.88 -2.62 -2.07
N LEU A 73 11.72 -2.53 -1.41
CA LEU A 73 10.64 -1.61 -1.77
C LEU A 73 10.59 -0.43 -0.80
N TRP A 74 10.30 0.76 -1.35
CA TRP A 74 10.04 1.94 -0.52
C TRP A 74 8.69 1.82 0.20
N THR A 75 8.67 2.22 1.47
CA THR A 75 7.46 2.40 2.27
C THR A 75 7.34 3.87 2.72
N GLY A 76 6.24 4.20 3.40
CA GLY A 76 6.00 5.55 3.91
C GLY A 76 6.93 5.96 5.05
N LEU A 77 7.73 5.05 5.62
CA LEU A 77 8.66 5.37 6.70
C LEU A 77 9.71 6.37 6.23
N ASN A 78 9.88 7.42 7.02
CA ASN A 78 10.88 8.47 6.83
C ASN A 78 11.11 9.20 8.15
N ASP A 79 12.21 9.94 8.23
CA ASP A 79 12.66 10.73 9.38
C ASP A 79 12.23 12.21 9.32
N LYS A 80 11.40 12.58 8.34
CA LYS A 80 10.88 13.95 8.25
C LYS A 80 9.84 14.15 9.34
N GLN A 81 9.94 15.24 10.09
CA GLN A 81 8.87 15.64 11.00
C GLN A 81 7.58 15.91 10.20
N THR A 82 6.64 14.98 10.25
CA THR A 82 5.25 15.26 9.91
C THR A 82 4.67 16.11 11.03
N LYS A 83 4.60 17.43 10.83
CA LYS A 83 3.72 18.27 11.64
C LYS A 83 2.28 17.90 11.31
N THR A 84 1.71 16.98 12.07
CA THR A 84 0.27 16.76 12.10
C THR A 84 -0.31 17.90 12.94
N PHE A 85 -0.83 18.93 12.28
CA PHE A 85 -1.70 19.93 12.91
C PHE A 85 -3.14 19.40 12.88
#